data_AF-A0A961JDS3-F1
#
_entry.id   AF-A0A961JDS3-F1
#
_cell.length_a   1.000
_cell.length_b   1.000
_cell.length_c   1.000
_cell.angle_alpha   90.00
_cell.angle_beta   90.00
_cell.angle_gamma   90.00
#
_symmetry.space_group_name_H-M   'P 1'
#
loop_
_entity.id
_entity.type
_entity.pdbx_description
1 polymer ?
#
loop_
_entity_poly.entity_id
_entity_poly.type
_entity_poly.pdbx_seq_one_letter_code
_entity_poly.pdbx_strand_id
1 'polypeptide(L)' 'PVEGAALNLSPSGDLVEAAANLFHHLHALDAAGDGPIAVSPVPDHGLGRAINDRLRRAAAPRD' A
#
# COMPACT_ATOMS: atom_id res chain seq x y z
N PRO A 1 -9.89 8.81 4.78
CA PRO A 1 -9.92 7.91 3.60
C PRO A 1 -9.79 8.73 2.31
N VAL A 2 -9.09 8.22 1.29
CA VAL A 2 -9.03 8.86 -0.03
C VAL A 2 -10.25 8.43 -0.83
N GLU A 3 -10.99 9.40 -1.37
CA GLU A 3 -12.19 9.14 -2.17
C GLU A 3 -11.80 8.55 -3.54
N GLY A 4 -12.53 7.53 -3.99
CA GLY A 4 -12.29 6.87 -5.29
C GLY A 4 -11.12 5.87 -5.33
N ALA A 5 -10.51 5.53 -4.20
CA ALA A 5 -9.51 4.46 -4.15
C ALA A 5 -10.13 3.08 -4.43
N ALA A 6 -9.49 2.26 -5.27
CA ALA A 6 -9.94 0.91 -5.57
C ALA A 6 -9.96 0.01 -4.32
N LEU A 7 -8.95 0.12 -3.46
CA LEU A 7 -8.84 -0.57 -2.17
C LEU A 7 -8.29 0.38 -1.10
N ASN A 8 -8.67 0.15 0.15
CA ASN A 8 -8.22 0.93 1.31
C ASN A 8 -7.39 0.04 2.25
N LEU A 9 -6.14 0.43 2.52
CA LEU A 9 -5.26 -0.29 3.44
C LEU A 9 -5.78 -0.31 4.88
N SER A 10 -6.40 0.78 5.34
CA SER A 10 -6.97 0.87 6.68
C SER A 10 -8.08 1.92 6.70
N PRO A 11 -9.36 1.50 6.73
CA PRO A 11 -10.48 2.40 6.96
C PRO A 11 -10.39 3.13 8.31
N SER A 12 -9.78 2.50 9.32
CA SER A 12 -9.62 3.08 10.67
C SER A 12 -8.46 4.08 10.79
N GLY A 13 -7.48 4.02 9.88
CA GLY A 13 -6.23 4.77 9.96
C GLY A 13 -5.15 4.09 10.84
N ASP A 14 -5.37 2.87 11.30
CA ASP A 14 -4.39 2.09 12.06
C ASP A 14 -3.29 1.50 11.14
N LEU A 15 -2.03 1.74 11.51
CA LEU A 15 -0.86 1.23 10.80
C LEU A 15 -0.71 -0.30 10.91
N VAL A 16 -1.25 -0.93 11.95
CA VAL A 16 -1.30 -2.40 12.09
C VAL A 16 -2.24 -2.99 11.05
N GLU A 17 -3.46 -2.43 10.93
CA GLU A 17 -4.43 -2.82 9.91
C GLU A 17 -3.86 -2.60 8.50
N ALA A 18 -3.24 -1.43 8.28
CA ALA A 18 -2.61 -1.12 7.00
C ALA A 18 -1.51 -2.13 6.63
N ALA A 19 -0.66 -2.51 7.58
CA ALA A 19 0.40 -3.50 7.35
C ALA A 19 -0.17 -4.90 7.06
N ALA A 20 -1.21 -5.31 7.78
CA ALA A 20 -1.86 -6.61 7.60
C ALA A 20 -2.49 -6.75 6.21
N ASN A 21 -3.06 -5.67 5.69
CA ASN A 21 -3.74 -5.65 4.40
C ASN A 21 -2.81 -5.43 3.20
N LEU A 22 -1.60 -4.89 3.42
CA LEU A 22 -0.72 -4.39 2.36
C LEU A 22 -0.47 -5.39 1.23
N PHE A 23 0.07 -6.56 1.54
CA PHE A 23 0.44 -7.53 0.50
C PHE A 23 -0.76 -8.10 -0.22
N HIS A 24 -1.84 -8.37 0.51
CA HIS A 24 -3.07 -8.88 -0.08
C HIS A 24 -3.63 -7.90 -1.13
N HIS A 25 -3.73 -6.62 -0.79
CA HIS A 25 -4.23 -5.60 -1.72
C HIS A 25 -3.28 -5.35 -2.90
N LEU A 26 -1.97 -5.33 -2.68
CA LEU A 26 -1.00 -5.20 -3.77
C LEU A 26 -1.12 -6.35 -4.77
N HIS A 27 -1.23 -7.60 -4.29
CA HIS A 27 -1.43 -8.74 -5.17
C HIS A 27 -2.77 -8.72 -5.89
N ALA A 28 -3.85 -8.30 -5.22
CA ALA A 28 -5.16 -8.19 -5.85
C ALA A 28 -5.17 -7.17 -7.00
N LEU A 29 -4.52 -6.02 -6.81
CA LEU A 29 -4.43 -4.98 -7.83
C LEU A 29 -3.48 -5.37 -8.97
N ASP A 30 -2.35 -6.01 -8.66
CA ASP A 30 -1.41 -6.51 -9.66
C ASP A 30 -2.06 -7.58 -10.56
N ALA A 31 -2.83 -8.49 -9.97
CA ALA A 31 -3.57 -9.53 -10.69
C ALA A 31 -4.70 -8.97 -11.57
N ALA A 32 -5.25 -7.80 -11.24
CA ALA A 32 -6.26 -7.13 -12.07
C ALA A 32 -5.66 -6.58 -13.38
N GLY A 33 -4.35 -6.33 -13.43
CA GLY A 33 -3.64 -5.90 -14.64
C GLY A 33 -3.89 -4.45 -15.06
N ASP A 34 -4.43 -3.62 -14.18
CA ASP A 34 -4.87 -2.23 -14.47
C ASP A 34 -3.72 -1.20 -14.56
N GLY A 35 -2.48 -1.66 -14.75
CA GLY A 35 -1.29 -0.81 -14.84
C GLY A 35 -0.67 -0.47 -13.48
N PRO A 36 0.05 0.66 -13.35
CA PRO A 36 0.78 1.00 -12.13
C PRO A 36 -0.13 1.20 -10.92
N ILE A 37 0.27 0.68 -9.76
CA ILE A 37 -0.43 0.87 -8.50
C ILE A 37 0.04 2.18 -7.83
N ALA A 38 -0.88 3.13 -7.66
CA ALA A 38 -0.64 4.32 -6.85
C ALA A 38 -1.07 4.11 -5.39
N VAL A 39 -0.23 4.52 -4.44
CA VAL A 39 -0.51 4.38 -3.00
C VAL A 39 -0.52 5.74 -2.34
N SER A 40 -1.54 6.01 -1.52
CA SER A 40 -1.62 7.25 -0.74
C SER A 40 -0.48 7.33 0.28
N PRO A 41 0.00 8.53 0.65
CA PRO A 41 1.06 8.67 1.64
C PRO A 41 0.74 7.95 2.96
N VAL A 42 1.66 7.11 3.43
CA VAL A 42 1.56 6.43 4.72
C VAL A 42 2.41 7.19 5.74
N PRO A 43 1.88 7.47 6.96
CA PRO A 43 2.64 8.18 8.00
C PRO A 43 4.02 7.56 8.27
N ASP A 44 5.08 8.38 8.35
CA ASP A 44 6.46 7.89 8.43
C ASP A 44 6.99 7.68 9.86
N HIS A 45 6.19 7.02 10.69
CA HIS A 45 6.54 6.67 12.08
C HIS A 45 6.07 5.25 12.42
N GLY A 46 6.67 4.65 13.44
CA GLY A 46 6.32 3.29 13.88
C GLY A 46 6.33 2.28 12.72
N LEU A 47 5.25 1.51 12.58
CA LEU A 47 5.06 0.55 11.49
C LEU A 47 5.01 1.20 10.10
N GLY A 48 4.59 2.46 10.01
CA GLY A 48 4.47 3.18 8.75
C GLY A 48 5.81 3.34 8.03
N ARG A 49 6.93 3.46 8.75
CA ARG A 49 8.28 3.43 8.14
C ARG A 49 8.56 2.11 7.42
N ALA A 50 8.16 1.00 8.02
CA ALA A 50 8.36 -0.32 7.46
C ALA A 50 7.39 -0.63 6.30
N ILE A 51 6.20 -0.03 6.30
CA ILE A 51 5.28 -0.03 5.15
C ILE A 51 5.92 0.74 3.98
N ASN A 52 6.37 1.98 4.25
CA ASN A 52 7.01 2.83 3.24
C ASN A 52 8.26 2.18 2.63
N ASP A 53 9.11 1.53 3.43
CA ASP A 53 10.26 0.76 2.92
C ASP A 53 9.84 -0.33 1.93
N ARG A 54 8.83 -1.13 2.28
CA ARG A 54 8.30 -2.18 1.40
C ARG A 54 7.73 -1.61 0.10
N LEU A 55 6.96 -0.53 0.18
CA LEU A 55 6.41 0.15 -0.99
C LEU A 55 7.52 0.66 -1.92
N ARG A 56 8.57 1.29 -1.37
CA ARG A 56 9.72 1.76 -2.16
C ARG A 56 10.47 0.61 -2.83
N ARG A 57 10.65 -0.52 -2.14
CA ARG A 57 11.27 -1.71 -2.73
C ARG A 57 10.40 -2.33 -3.84
N ALA A 58 9.09 -2.34 -3.66
CA ALA A 58 8.17 -2.85 -4.66
C ALA A 58 8.14 -1.97 -5.92
N ALA A 59 8.29 -0.65 -5.75
CA ALA A 59 8.31 0.33 -6.83
C ALA A 59 9.69 0.52 -7.49
N ALA A 60 10.75 -0.09 -6.95
CA ALA A 60 12.08 0.01 -7.53
C ALA A 60 12.09 -0.65 -8.92
N PRO A 61 12.78 -0.05 -9.93
CA PRO A 61 12.95 -0.69 -11.23
C PRO A 61 13.50 -2.10 -11.07
N ARG A 62 12.95 -3.03 -11.85
CA ARG A 62 13.47 -4.39 -11.95
C ARG A 62 14.17 -4.44 -13.30
N ASP A 63 15.49 -4.52 -13.27
CA ASP A 63 16.33 -4.72 -14.47
C ASP A 63 16.04 -6.05 -15.16
#